data_AF-A0A2M9K5V5-F1
#
_entry.id   AF-A0A2M9K5V5-F1
#
_cell.length_a   1.000
_cell.length_b   1.000
_cell.length_c   1.000
_cell.angle_alpha   90.00
_cell.angle_beta   90.00
_cell.angle_gamma   90.00
#
_symmetry.space_group_name_H-M   'P 1'
#
loop_
_entity.id
_entity.type
_entity.pdbx_description
1 polymer ?
#
loop_
_entity_poly.entity_id
_entity_poly.type
_entity_poly.pdbx_seq_one_letter_code
_entity_poly.pdbx_strand_id
1 'polypeptide(L)'
;MHTALQDCQDALEAAQDQAQGLARTLAATLAHMYPHAAYLVLRRDPRSGELHLDSLRTAGGAQGVCGDLDTLPELTDPELRTAWGGTDPRDPQALLQVLGDLDRLGAPFGRLPDSAQVYADPYEDTAALLCLVVNADAPEPEGHDREVTARLALTVSEEATYEFTVEVRLPAYIVNNPNALHDYLADNEDLWLDDLDPLSGVTINERSLDGVELTLAA
;
A
#
# COMPACT_ATOMS: atom_id res chain seq x y z
N MET A 1 -42.53 0.76 -21.30
CA MET A 1 -42.00 1.97 -20.66
C MET A 1 -40.69 2.27 -21.35
N HIS A 2 -40.57 3.42 -22.01
CA HIS A 2 -39.33 3.81 -22.69
C HIS A 2 -38.74 5.00 -21.94
N THR A 3 -37.47 4.89 -21.56
CA THR A 3 -36.69 5.97 -20.93
C THR A 3 -36.17 6.89 -22.03
N ALA A 4 -36.20 8.21 -21.83
CA ALA A 4 -35.62 9.13 -22.81
C ALA A 4 -34.10 9.02 -22.77
N LEU A 5 -33.45 9.16 -23.93
CA LEU A 5 -31.99 9.13 -24.01
C LEU A 5 -31.34 10.25 -23.19
N GLN A 6 -32.01 11.40 -23.07
CA GLN A 6 -31.58 12.50 -22.21
C GLN A 6 -31.59 12.10 -20.73
N ASP A 7 -32.67 11.46 -20.25
CA ASP A 7 -32.73 10.99 -18.86
C ASP A 7 -31.59 10.01 -18.54
N CYS A 8 -31.19 9.19 -19.52
CA CYS A 8 -30.04 8.31 -19.38
C CYS A 8 -28.71 9.06 -19.32
N GLN A 9 -28.55 10.15 -20.08
CA GLN A 9 -27.34 10.97 -20.08
C GLN A 9 -27.19 11.75 -18.77
N ASP A 10 -28.28 12.38 -18.31
CA ASP A 10 -28.30 13.13 -17.05
C ASP A 10 -27.99 12.21 -15.85
N ALA A 11 -28.52 10.98 -15.87
CA ALA A 11 -28.22 9.98 -14.85
C ALA A 11 -26.75 9.52 -14.87
N LEU A 12 -26.15 9.41 -16.05
CA LEU A 12 -24.73 9.06 -16.20
C LEU A 12 -23.83 10.17 -15.66
N GLU A 13 -24.12 11.43 -16.00
CA GLU A 13 -23.38 12.59 -15.52
C GLU A 13 -23.45 12.70 -13.98
N ALA A 14 -24.66 12.56 -13.42
CA ALA A 14 -24.84 12.56 -11.97
C ALA A 14 -24.08 11.41 -11.28
N ALA A 15 -24.02 10.23 -11.89
CA ALA A 15 -23.25 9.09 -11.37
C ALA A 15 -21.74 9.36 -11.40
N GLN A 16 -21.23 9.99 -12.46
CA GLN A 16 -19.83 10.38 -12.58
C GLN A 16 -19.45 11.45 -11.55
N ASP A 17 -20.30 12.46 -11.35
CA ASP A 17 -20.09 13.49 -10.33
C ASP A 17 -20.04 12.89 -8.92
N GLN A 18 -20.92 11.93 -8.62
CA GLN A 18 -20.92 11.20 -7.35
C GLN A 18 -19.64 10.37 -7.17
N ALA A 19 -19.21 9.66 -8.21
CA ALA A 19 -17.97 8.90 -8.18
C ALA A 19 -16.76 9.80 -7.94
N GLN A 20 -16.72 10.96 -8.60
CA GLN A 20 -15.64 11.93 -8.39
C GLN A 20 -15.65 12.50 -6.97
N GLY A 21 -16.82 12.81 -6.41
CA GLY A 21 -16.97 13.23 -5.02
C GLY A 21 -16.47 12.18 -4.04
N LEU A 22 -16.85 10.92 -4.23
CA LEU A 22 -16.42 9.80 -3.40
C LEU A 22 -14.92 9.54 -3.50
N ALA A 23 -14.34 9.62 -4.70
CA ALA A 23 -12.91 9.50 -4.92
C ALA A 23 -12.12 10.61 -4.19
N ARG A 24 -12.63 11.85 -4.18
CA ARG A 24 -12.03 12.95 -3.40
C ARG A 24 -12.12 12.72 -1.90
N THR A 25 -13.24 12.24 -1.39
CA THR A 25 -13.39 11.88 0.03
C THR A 25 -12.40 10.79 0.43
N LEU A 26 -12.25 9.75 -0.41
CA LEU A 26 -11.30 8.68 -0.19
C LEU A 26 -9.85 9.20 -0.20
N ALA A 27 -9.49 9.99 -1.22
CA ALA A 27 -8.16 10.61 -1.31
C ALA A 27 -7.85 11.49 -0.08
N ALA A 28 -8.77 12.36 0.34
CA ALA A 28 -8.59 13.20 1.52
C ALA A 28 -8.46 12.38 2.81
N THR A 29 -9.21 11.29 2.93
CA THR A 29 -9.14 10.36 4.06
C THR A 29 -7.78 9.67 4.13
N LEU A 30 -7.30 9.17 2.99
CA LEU A 30 -5.99 8.54 2.91
C LEU A 30 -4.86 9.54 3.13
N ALA A 31 -4.96 10.77 2.62
CA ALA A 31 -3.97 11.82 2.85
C ALA A 31 -3.88 12.21 4.34
N HIS A 32 -5.01 12.20 5.05
CA HIS A 32 -5.05 12.45 6.49
C HIS A 32 -4.43 11.31 7.30
N MET A 33 -4.77 10.07 6.95
CA MET A 33 -4.25 8.87 7.65
C MET A 33 -2.78 8.60 7.30
N TYR A 34 -2.35 8.96 6.09
CA TYR A 34 -1.02 8.73 5.54
C TYR A 34 -0.48 10.03 4.89
N PRO A 35 0.11 10.94 5.68
CA PRO A 35 0.56 12.26 5.20
C PRO A 35 1.59 12.22 4.06
N HIS A 36 2.33 11.12 3.93
CA HIS A 36 3.34 10.90 2.90
C HIS A 36 2.80 10.15 1.66
N ALA A 37 1.57 9.67 1.70
CA ALA A 37 1.00 8.94 0.56
C ALA A 37 0.60 9.91 -0.54
N ALA A 38 1.24 9.75 -1.70
CA ALA A 38 0.90 10.46 -2.93
C ALA A 38 -0.10 9.69 -3.79
N TYR A 39 0.01 8.36 -3.82
CA TYR A 39 -0.81 7.50 -4.66
C TYR A 39 -1.32 6.29 -3.89
N LEU A 40 -2.59 5.96 -4.08
CA LEU A 40 -3.13 4.64 -3.79
C LEU A 40 -3.05 3.81 -5.07
N VAL A 41 -2.26 2.76 -5.04
CA VAL A 41 -2.09 1.83 -6.14
C VAL A 41 -3.09 0.71 -6.00
N LEU A 42 -3.72 0.39 -7.12
CA LEU A 42 -4.74 -0.63 -7.28
C LEU A 42 -4.26 -1.60 -8.35
N ARG A 43 -4.46 -2.88 -8.11
CA ARG A 43 -4.20 -3.93 -9.09
C ARG A 43 -5.51 -4.46 -9.63
N ARG A 44 -5.67 -4.46 -10.94
CA ARG A 44 -6.80 -5.15 -11.57
C ARG A 44 -6.43 -6.60 -11.82
N ASP A 45 -7.22 -7.53 -11.28
CA ASP A 45 -7.03 -8.94 -11.56
C ASP A 45 -7.34 -9.21 -13.05
N PRO A 46 -6.43 -9.85 -13.80
CA PRO A 46 -6.58 -10.02 -15.25
C PRO A 46 -7.65 -11.06 -15.63
N ARG A 47 -8.10 -11.90 -14.69
CA ARG A 47 -9.11 -12.96 -14.90
C ARG A 47 -10.50 -12.49 -14.48
N SER A 48 -10.64 -11.94 -13.28
CA SER A 48 -11.93 -11.48 -12.74
C SER A 48 -12.25 -10.04 -13.14
N GLY A 49 -11.22 -9.23 -13.43
CA GLY A 49 -11.36 -7.80 -13.64
C GLY A 49 -11.58 -7.00 -12.34
N GLU A 50 -11.56 -7.65 -11.19
CA GLU A 50 -11.76 -7.02 -9.88
C GLU A 50 -10.56 -6.13 -9.50
N LEU A 51 -10.85 -5.04 -8.79
CA LEU A 51 -9.82 -4.18 -8.24
C LEU A 51 -9.44 -4.64 -6.84
N HIS A 52 -8.15 -4.82 -6.64
CA HIS A 52 -7.53 -5.09 -5.36
C HIS A 52 -6.69 -3.91 -4.93
N LEU A 53 -6.69 -3.63 -3.64
CA LEU A 53 -5.76 -2.69 -3.05
C LEU A 53 -4.36 -3.29 -3.09
N ASP A 54 -3.40 -2.54 -3.63
CA ASP A 54 -2.01 -2.99 -3.78
C ASP A 54 -1.12 -2.33 -2.72
N SER A 55 -0.98 -1.00 -2.78
CA SER A 55 -0.07 -0.27 -1.93
C SER A 55 -0.43 1.21 -1.82
N LEU A 56 0.04 1.87 -0.77
CA LEU A 56 0.14 3.34 -0.72
C LEU A 56 1.59 3.73 -1.04
N ARG A 57 1.76 4.69 -1.93
CA ARG A 57 3.09 5.10 -2.40
C ARG A 57 3.32 6.57 -2.22
N THR A 58 4.56 6.94 -1.92
CA THR A 58 5.02 8.32 -1.97
C THR A 58 5.21 8.78 -3.43
N ALA A 59 5.60 10.03 -3.65
CA ALA A 59 5.82 10.56 -4.99
C ALA A 59 7.06 9.96 -5.68
N GLY A 60 8.06 9.57 -4.88
CA GLY A 60 9.31 8.91 -5.25
C GLY A 60 9.27 7.39 -5.22
N GLY A 61 8.11 6.79 -4.96
CA GLY A 61 7.93 5.33 -5.04
C GLY A 61 8.22 4.58 -3.74
N ALA A 62 8.47 5.27 -2.62
CA ALA A 62 8.59 4.60 -1.32
C ALA A 62 7.31 3.83 -0.99
N GLN A 63 7.46 2.57 -0.64
CA GLN A 63 6.36 1.67 -0.29
C GLN A 63 5.87 1.97 1.13
N GLY A 64 4.63 2.44 1.26
CA GLY A 64 3.78 2.14 2.40
C GLY A 64 3.00 0.88 2.06
N VAL A 65 3.51 -0.29 2.46
CA VAL A 65 2.80 -1.55 2.26
C VAL A 65 1.44 -1.40 2.95
N CYS A 66 0.36 -1.70 2.24
CA CYS A 66 -0.92 -1.91 2.89
C CYS A 66 -0.97 -3.38 3.35
N GLY A 67 0.04 -3.78 4.12
CA GLY A 67 0.19 -5.13 4.65
C GLY A 67 -0.81 -5.29 5.77
N ASP A 68 -1.69 -6.29 5.63
CA ASP A 68 -2.85 -6.59 6.46
C ASP A 68 -3.48 -5.36 7.13
N LEU A 69 -4.55 -4.86 6.52
CA LEU A 69 -5.36 -3.74 6.98
C LEU A 69 -6.05 -3.99 8.36
N ASP A 70 -5.50 -4.82 9.23
CA ASP A 70 -6.05 -5.17 10.52
C ASP A 70 -6.22 -3.94 11.43
N THR A 71 -5.57 -2.81 11.15
CA THR A 71 -6.07 -1.49 11.61
C THR A 71 -5.43 -0.31 10.90
N LEU A 72 -6.22 0.39 10.08
CA LEU A 72 -5.81 1.69 9.55
C LEU A 72 -5.67 2.76 10.65
N PRO A 73 -4.83 3.80 10.43
CA PRO A 73 -4.71 4.94 11.32
C PRO A 73 -6.06 5.58 11.62
N GLU A 74 -6.18 6.23 12.77
CA GLU A 74 -7.44 6.87 13.15
C GLU A 74 -7.71 8.12 12.29
N LEU A 75 -8.91 8.18 11.69
CA LEU A 75 -9.43 9.41 11.08
C LEU A 75 -9.93 10.36 12.16
N THR A 76 -9.10 11.33 12.52
CA THR A 76 -9.38 12.36 13.53
C THR A 76 -10.08 13.61 12.98
N ASP A 77 -10.14 13.77 11.65
CA ASP A 77 -10.86 14.87 11.01
C ASP A 77 -12.39 14.69 11.11
N PRO A 78 -13.11 15.63 11.75
CA PRO A 78 -14.55 15.50 11.97
C PRO A 78 -15.40 15.73 10.71
N GLU A 79 -14.92 16.51 9.73
CA GLU A 79 -15.63 16.74 8.47
C GLU A 79 -15.54 15.49 7.61
N LEU A 80 -14.34 14.91 7.48
CA LEU A 80 -14.15 13.64 6.78
C LEU A 80 -14.91 12.52 7.48
N ARG A 81 -14.86 12.44 8.81
CA ARG A 81 -15.66 11.44 9.55
C ARG A 81 -17.15 11.57 9.25
N THR A 82 -17.67 12.79 9.15
CA THR A 82 -19.07 13.02 8.78
C THR A 82 -19.36 12.58 7.35
N ALA A 83 -18.42 12.75 6.42
CA ALA A 83 -18.56 12.32 5.03
C ALA A 83 -18.65 10.78 4.89
N TRP A 84 -18.00 10.03 5.78
CA TRP A 84 -18.12 8.56 5.87
C TRP A 84 -19.42 8.08 6.52
N GLY A 85 -20.16 8.98 7.19
CA GLY A 85 -21.43 8.66 7.82
C GLY A 85 -21.29 7.58 8.89
N GLY A 86 -21.99 6.47 8.70
CA GLY A 86 -21.96 5.32 9.61
C GLY A 86 -20.89 4.27 9.29
N THR A 87 -20.17 4.44 8.18
CA THR A 87 -19.14 3.50 7.73
C THR A 87 -17.82 3.82 8.41
N ASP A 88 -17.12 2.79 8.90
CA ASP A 88 -15.79 2.99 9.48
C ASP A 88 -14.75 3.07 8.35
N PRO A 89 -14.06 4.22 8.14
CA PRO A 89 -12.98 4.33 7.16
C PRO A 89 -11.78 3.45 7.47
N ARG A 90 -11.72 2.90 8.69
CA ARG A 90 -10.64 1.99 9.11
C ARG A 90 -10.92 0.54 8.73
N ASP A 91 -12.16 0.23 8.35
CA ASP A 91 -12.56 -1.10 7.91
C ASP A 91 -12.01 -1.36 6.50
N PRO A 92 -11.13 -2.37 6.34
CA PRO A 92 -10.58 -2.78 5.05
C PRO A 92 -11.66 -3.08 4.02
N GLN A 93 -12.72 -3.75 4.47
CA GLN A 93 -13.79 -4.21 3.62
C GLN A 93 -14.63 -3.04 3.12
N ALA A 94 -14.84 -2.02 3.98
CA ALA A 94 -15.50 -0.79 3.60
C ALA A 94 -14.73 -0.04 2.50
N LEU A 95 -13.40 0.01 2.59
CA LEU A 95 -12.56 0.63 1.56
C LEU A 95 -12.60 -0.11 0.24
N LEU A 96 -12.48 -1.45 0.28
CA LEU A 96 -12.60 -2.28 -0.92
C LEU A 96 -13.98 -2.15 -1.57
N GLN A 97 -15.04 -2.05 -0.76
CA GLN A 97 -16.39 -1.81 -1.26
C GLN A 97 -16.50 -0.45 -1.95
N VAL A 98 -15.98 0.62 -1.34
CA VAL A 98 -15.95 1.96 -1.94
C VAL A 98 -15.18 1.97 -3.26
N LEU A 99 -14.02 1.29 -3.32
CA LEU A 99 -13.22 1.16 -4.54
C LEU A 99 -13.97 0.39 -5.64
N GLY A 100 -14.66 -0.69 -5.29
CA GLY A 100 -15.50 -1.43 -6.23
C GLY A 100 -16.68 -0.61 -6.75
N ASP A 101 -17.31 0.20 -5.89
CA ASP A 101 -18.40 1.08 -6.31
C ASP A 101 -17.89 2.23 -7.19
N LEU A 102 -16.71 2.79 -6.90
CA LEU A 102 -16.03 3.75 -7.77
C LEU A 102 -15.75 3.16 -9.16
N ASP A 103 -15.26 1.92 -9.24
CA ASP A 103 -15.01 1.25 -10.51
C ASP A 103 -16.29 1.05 -11.32
N ARG A 104 -17.37 0.60 -10.67
CA ARG A 104 -18.68 0.41 -11.32
C ARG A 104 -19.29 1.71 -11.83
N LEU A 105 -19.04 2.82 -11.13
CA LEU A 105 -19.49 4.15 -11.54
C LEU A 105 -18.55 4.79 -12.59
N GLY A 106 -17.47 4.11 -12.98
CA GLY A 106 -16.54 4.58 -13.99
C GLY A 106 -15.61 5.68 -13.49
N ALA A 107 -15.25 5.65 -12.21
CA ALA A 107 -14.27 6.58 -11.65
C ALA A 107 -12.97 6.54 -12.46
N PRO A 108 -12.36 7.70 -12.77
CA PRO A 108 -11.13 7.75 -13.54
C PRO A 108 -9.95 7.41 -12.64
N PHE A 109 -9.60 6.13 -12.54
CA PHE A 109 -8.29 5.75 -12.02
C PHE A 109 -7.22 6.10 -13.06
N GLY A 110 -6.16 6.77 -12.61
CA GLY A 110 -5.03 7.16 -13.45
C GLY A 110 -4.05 6.02 -13.66
N ARG A 111 -3.02 6.29 -14.47
CA ARG A 111 -1.82 5.46 -14.53
C ARG A 111 -0.83 5.92 -13.46
N LEU A 112 -0.17 4.97 -12.83
CA LEU A 112 0.89 5.27 -11.87
C LEU A 112 2.07 5.96 -12.57
N PRO A 113 2.54 7.12 -12.09
CA PRO A 113 3.73 7.78 -12.63
C PRO A 113 4.98 6.92 -12.47
N ASP A 114 5.92 7.04 -13.43
CA ASP A 114 7.19 6.29 -13.39
C ASP A 114 8.01 6.57 -12.13
N SER A 115 7.92 7.79 -11.57
CA SER A 115 8.60 8.14 -10.32
C SER A 115 8.05 7.40 -9.10
N ALA A 116 6.81 6.92 -9.17
CA ALA A 116 6.15 6.18 -8.11
C ALA A 116 6.17 4.66 -8.34
N GLN A 117 6.81 4.19 -9.42
CA GLN A 117 7.01 2.78 -9.69
C GLN A 117 8.14 2.22 -8.82
N VAL A 118 8.00 0.96 -8.44
CA VAL A 118 9.01 0.19 -7.70
C VAL A 118 9.54 -0.94 -8.57
N TYR A 119 10.70 -1.50 -8.20
CA TYR A 119 11.34 -2.56 -8.97
C TYR A 119 10.47 -3.81 -9.13
N ALA A 120 9.59 -4.10 -8.15
CA ALA A 120 8.67 -5.22 -8.18
C ALA A 120 7.46 -5.03 -9.11
N ASP A 121 7.27 -3.83 -9.69
CA ASP A 121 6.15 -3.58 -10.59
C ASP A 121 6.32 -4.28 -11.95
N PRO A 122 5.23 -4.80 -12.53
CA PRO A 122 5.27 -5.36 -13.87
C PRO A 122 5.54 -4.27 -14.91
N TYR A 123 6.78 -4.22 -15.40
CA TYR A 123 7.23 -3.24 -16.41
C TYR A 123 6.45 -3.33 -17.73
N GLU A 124 5.99 -4.53 -18.11
CA GLU A 124 5.28 -4.78 -19.38
C GLU A 124 3.75 -4.71 -19.26
N ASP A 125 3.20 -4.75 -18.04
CA ASP A 125 1.75 -4.75 -17.78
C ASP A 125 1.33 -3.69 -16.75
N THR A 126 1.85 -2.47 -16.91
CA THR A 126 1.42 -1.32 -16.11
C THR A 126 -0.05 -0.94 -16.38
N ALA A 127 -0.72 -1.57 -17.34
CA ALA A 127 -2.16 -1.42 -17.56
C ALA A 127 -2.98 -2.09 -16.44
N ALA A 128 -2.41 -3.07 -15.75
CA ALA A 128 -3.00 -3.68 -14.56
C ALA A 128 -2.82 -2.83 -13.29
N LEU A 129 -1.86 -1.89 -13.30
CA LEU A 129 -1.63 -0.94 -12.20
C LEU A 129 -2.38 0.37 -12.46
N LEU A 130 -3.43 0.56 -11.67
CA LEU A 130 -4.23 1.77 -11.64
C LEU A 130 -3.90 2.56 -10.38
N CYS A 131 -4.07 3.88 -10.41
CA CYS A 131 -3.87 4.68 -9.21
C CYS A 131 -4.99 5.71 -8.98
N LEU A 132 -5.33 5.89 -7.71
CA LEU A 132 -6.00 7.08 -7.23
C LEU A 132 -4.93 8.04 -6.69
N VAL A 133 -4.93 9.29 -7.17
CA VAL A 133 -4.09 10.34 -6.59
C VAL A 133 -4.65 10.69 -5.21
N VAL A 134 -3.83 10.51 -4.19
CA VAL A 134 -4.14 10.82 -2.79
C VAL A 134 -3.73 12.26 -2.51
N ASN A 135 -2.43 12.56 -2.68
CA ASN A 135 -1.87 13.90 -2.57
C ASN A 135 -0.58 13.98 -3.40
N ALA A 136 -0.67 14.46 -4.65
CA ALA A 136 0.49 14.51 -5.55
C ALA A 136 1.68 15.33 -5.00
N ASP A 137 1.42 16.27 -4.08
CA ASP A 137 2.41 17.11 -3.43
C ASP A 137 2.77 16.60 -2.02
N ALA A 138 2.44 15.34 -1.70
CA ALA A 138 2.79 14.75 -0.41
C ALA A 138 4.31 14.85 -0.19
N PRO A 139 4.75 15.36 0.98
CA PRO A 139 6.17 15.45 1.27
C PRO A 139 6.74 14.03 1.35
N GLU A 140 7.89 13.81 0.72
CA GLU A 140 8.67 12.60 0.96
C GLU A 140 9.02 12.50 2.45
N PRO A 141 8.97 11.31 3.06
CA PRO A 141 9.41 11.13 4.43
C PRO A 141 10.89 11.53 4.57
N GLU A 142 11.24 12.23 5.65
CA GLU A 142 12.61 12.67 5.87
C GLU A 142 13.57 11.46 5.85
N GLY A 143 14.62 11.55 5.02
CA GLY A 143 15.59 10.47 4.88
C GLY A 143 15.18 9.35 3.92
N HIS A 144 14.20 9.58 3.03
CA HIS A 144 13.85 8.62 1.97
C HIS A 144 15.06 8.20 1.12
N ASP A 145 15.93 9.15 0.75
CA ASP A 145 17.18 8.90 0.01
C ASP A 145 18.34 8.42 0.91
N ARG A 146 18.09 8.26 2.22
CA ARG A 146 19.14 8.03 3.20
C ARG A 146 19.06 6.60 3.71
N GLU A 147 19.99 5.78 3.28
CA GLU A 147 20.22 4.47 3.90
C GLU A 147 20.82 4.65 5.30
N VAL A 148 20.29 3.89 6.25
CA VAL A 148 20.78 3.76 7.62
C VAL A 148 21.12 2.30 7.85
N THR A 149 22.28 2.04 8.44
CA THR A 149 22.62 0.70 8.91
C THR A 149 21.85 0.42 10.18
N ALA A 150 21.02 -0.62 10.18
CA ALA A 150 20.23 -1.07 11.31
C ALA A 150 20.67 -2.48 11.72
N ARG A 151 20.71 -2.73 13.02
CA ARG A 151 20.94 -4.06 13.56
C ARG A 151 19.60 -4.68 13.95
N LEU A 152 19.27 -5.82 13.35
CA LEU A 152 17.99 -6.50 13.51
C LEU A 152 18.20 -7.86 14.15
N ALA A 153 17.37 -8.22 15.13
CA ALA A 153 17.18 -9.60 15.52
C ALA A 153 15.97 -10.16 14.74
N LEU A 154 16.19 -11.25 14.00
CA LEU A 154 15.20 -11.87 13.14
C LEU A 154 14.86 -13.26 13.65
N THR A 155 13.57 -13.59 13.63
CA THR A 155 13.05 -14.94 13.83
C THR A 155 12.47 -15.45 12.52
N VAL A 156 13.06 -16.51 11.96
CA VAL A 156 12.65 -17.11 10.68
C VAL A 156 12.26 -18.56 10.94
N SER A 157 11.08 -18.98 10.50
CA SER A 157 10.67 -20.39 10.57
C SER A 157 10.62 -21.06 9.20
N GLU A 158 11.17 -22.26 9.18
CA GLU A 158 11.04 -23.25 8.11
C GLU A 158 10.54 -24.58 8.73
N GLU A 159 11.20 -25.71 8.47
CA GLU A 159 11.06 -26.95 9.25
C GLU A 159 11.59 -26.79 10.70
N ALA A 160 12.41 -25.76 10.95
CA ALA A 160 12.90 -25.35 12.26
C ALA A 160 12.87 -23.80 12.37
N THR A 161 12.79 -23.28 13.61
CA THR A 161 12.84 -21.84 13.89
C THR A 161 14.28 -21.41 14.21
N TYR A 162 14.74 -20.35 13.55
CA TYR A 162 16.05 -19.76 13.71
C TYR A 162 15.92 -18.34 14.28
N GLU A 163 16.78 -18.02 15.25
CA GLU A 163 16.93 -16.67 15.80
C GLU A 163 18.37 -16.21 15.58
N PHE A 164 18.53 -15.10 14.86
CA PHE A 164 19.86 -14.57 14.54
C PHE A 164 19.82 -13.04 14.44
N THR A 165 21.00 -12.42 14.38
CA THR A 165 21.14 -10.97 14.31
C THR A 165 21.91 -10.58 13.06
N VAL A 166 21.41 -9.61 12.31
CA VAL A 166 21.99 -9.13 11.07
C VAL A 166 22.13 -7.61 11.07
N GLU A 167 23.15 -7.09 10.37
CA GLU A 167 23.27 -5.66 10.09
C GLU A 167 22.90 -5.41 8.62
N VAL A 168 21.77 -4.75 8.41
CA VAL A 168 21.24 -4.45 7.08
C VAL A 168 21.24 -2.96 6.81
N ARG A 169 21.37 -2.59 5.55
CA ARG A 169 21.13 -1.22 5.10
C ARG A 169 19.67 -1.06 4.73
N LEU A 170 18.98 -0.18 5.43
CA LEU A 170 17.56 0.09 5.23
C LEU A 170 17.35 1.57 4.95
N PRO A 171 16.35 1.92 4.14
CA PRO A 171 15.90 3.30 4.07
C PRO A 171 15.52 3.84 5.46
N ALA A 172 15.90 5.07 5.80
CA ALA A 172 15.68 5.64 7.14
C ALA A 172 14.20 5.65 7.55
N TYR A 173 13.29 5.78 6.58
CA TYR A 173 11.85 5.79 6.83
C TYR A 173 11.30 4.40 7.25
N ILE A 174 11.92 3.31 6.78
CA ILE A 174 11.56 1.94 7.15
C ILE A 174 11.95 1.65 8.60
N VAL A 175 13.15 2.10 9.00
CA VAL A 175 13.66 1.94 10.38
C VAL A 175 12.72 2.58 11.42
N ASN A 176 12.04 3.67 11.05
CA ASN A 176 11.12 4.37 11.95
C ASN A 176 9.68 3.83 11.92
N ASN A 177 9.40 2.79 11.14
CA ASN A 177 8.06 2.21 10.98
C ASN A 177 8.08 0.69 11.19
N PRO A 178 7.81 0.20 12.41
CA PRO A 178 7.89 -1.23 12.74
C PRO A 178 7.00 -2.14 11.87
N ASN A 179 5.81 -1.66 11.47
CA ASN A 179 4.90 -2.44 10.63
C ASN A 179 5.45 -2.55 9.20
N ALA A 180 5.97 -1.46 8.64
CA ALA A 180 6.58 -1.48 7.31
C ALA A 180 7.92 -2.22 7.30
N LEU A 181 8.63 -2.27 8.44
CA LEU A 181 9.92 -2.96 8.57
C LEU A 181 9.79 -4.46 8.34
N HIS A 182 8.78 -5.09 8.93
CA HIS A 182 8.55 -6.52 8.77
C HIS A 182 8.28 -6.90 7.31
N ASP A 183 7.30 -6.24 6.69
CA ASP A 183 6.92 -6.49 5.30
C ASP A 183 8.07 -6.20 4.33
N TYR A 184 8.79 -5.10 4.55
CA TYR A 184 9.96 -4.75 3.74
C TYR A 184 11.05 -5.83 3.80
N LEU A 185 11.31 -6.40 4.97
CA LEU A 185 12.30 -7.47 5.11
C LEU A 185 11.82 -8.81 4.54
N ALA A 186 10.52 -9.10 4.62
CA ALA A 186 9.92 -10.27 3.98
C ALA A 186 9.99 -10.18 2.44
N ASP A 187 9.77 -8.99 1.88
CA ASP A 187 9.86 -8.75 0.43
C ASP A 187 11.31 -8.65 -0.08
N ASN A 188 12.29 -8.38 0.79
CA ASN A 188 13.70 -8.18 0.44
C ASN A 188 14.62 -9.16 1.22
N GLU A 189 14.34 -10.46 1.10
CA GLU A 189 15.06 -11.51 1.82
C GLU A 189 16.57 -11.52 1.55
N ASP A 190 16.97 -11.10 0.34
CA ASP A 190 18.39 -10.98 -0.07
C ASP A 190 19.22 -10.08 0.87
N LEU A 191 18.57 -9.19 1.64
CA LEU A 191 19.26 -8.32 2.59
C LEU A 191 19.79 -9.05 3.82
N TRP A 192 19.17 -10.15 4.23
CA TRP A 192 19.51 -10.86 5.46
C TRP A 192 19.77 -12.35 5.26
N LEU A 193 19.45 -12.87 4.08
CA LEU A 193 19.56 -14.29 3.77
C LEU A 193 21.01 -14.80 3.78
N ASP A 194 21.96 -13.98 3.35
CA ASP A 194 23.38 -14.36 3.34
C ASP A 194 23.95 -14.54 4.76
N ASP A 195 23.34 -13.89 5.75
CA ASP A 195 23.72 -13.95 7.16
C ASP A 195 22.92 -15.01 7.95
N LEU A 196 21.86 -15.57 7.34
CA LEU A 196 21.19 -16.77 7.83
C LEU A 196 22.10 -17.97 7.54
N ASP A 197 23.07 -18.24 8.42
CA ASP A 197 23.98 -19.39 8.30
C ASP A 197 23.20 -20.70 8.44
N PRO A 198 22.90 -21.43 7.33
CA PRO A 198 22.26 -22.71 7.44
C PRO A 198 23.36 -23.68 7.85
N LEU A 199 23.50 -23.89 9.16
CA LEU A 199 24.30 -25.00 9.66
C LEU A 199 23.78 -26.28 8.97
N SER A 200 24.55 -26.75 7.99
CA SER A 200 24.34 -27.87 7.07
C SER A 200 23.44 -27.63 5.84
N GLY A 201 24.08 -27.50 4.67
CA GLY A 201 23.78 -28.17 3.37
C GLY A 201 22.33 -28.37 2.88
N VAL A 202 21.33 -27.71 3.44
CA VAL A 202 19.91 -27.84 3.10
C VAL A 202 19.55 -26.74 2.10
N THR A 203 18.94 -27.15 1.00
CA THR A 203 18.27 -26.23 0.06
C THR A 203 16.95 -25.78 0.66
N ILE A 204 16.81 -24.47 0.84
CA ILE A 204 15.61 -23.79 1.34
C ILE A 204 14.50 -23.88 0.29
N ASN A 205 13.31 -24.37 0.67
CA ASN A 205 12.17 -24.54 -0.25
C ASN A 205 11.02 -23.56 0.04
N GLU A 206 10.70 -23.29 1.30
CA GLU A 206 9.63 -22.37 1.76
C GLU A 206 10.05 -21.76 3.11
N ARG A 207 9.91 -20.43 3.29
CA ARG A 207 10.31 -19.70 4.50
C ARG A 207 9.32 -18.58 4.85
N SER A 208 9.17 -18.30 6.14
CA SER A 208 8.44 -17.12 6.64
C SER A 208 9.28 -16.35 7.66
N LEU A 209 9.26 -15.02 7.55
CA LEU A 209 9.74 -14.13 8.60
C LEU A 209 8.62 -14.00 9.64
N ASP A 210 8.90 -14.39 10.88
CA ASP A 210 7.90 -14.42 11.95
C ASP A 210 8.08 -13.29 12.97
N GLY A 211 9.28 -12.72 13.06
CA GLY A 211 9.59 -11.71 14.06
C GLY A 211 10.79 -10.84 13.69
N VAL A 212 10.68 -9.55 13.99
CA VAL A 212 11.73 -8.54 13.80
C VAL A 212 11.83 -7.66 15.03
N GLU A 213 13.00 -7.61 15.66
CA GLU A 213 13.32 -6.62 16.69
C GLU A 213 14.46 -5.71 16.22
N LEU A 214 14.17 -4.41 16.16
CA LEU A 214 15.12 -3.38 15.75
C LEU A 214 15.94 -2.88 16.94
N THR A 215 17.27 -2.91 16.82
CA THR A 215 18.19 -2.17 17.68
C THR A 215 18.94 -1.13 16.86
N LEU A 216 18.66 0.16 17.12
CA LEU A 216 19.39 1.26 16.49
C LEU A 216 20.86 1.23 16.97
N ALA A 217 21.79 1.04 16.04
CA ALA A 217 23.21 1.23 16.32
C ALA A 217 23.48 2.73 16.55
N ALA A 218 24.07 3.05 17.71
CA ALA A 218 24.37 4.42 18.14
C ALA A 218 25.53 5.06 17.36
#